data_AF-A0A6N7A9Y2-F1
#
_entry.id   AF-A0A6N7A9Y2-F1
#
_cell.length_a   1.000
_cell.length_b   1.000
_cell.length_c   1.000
_cell.angle_alpha   90.00
_cell.angle_beta   90.00
_cell.angle_gamma   90.00
#
_symmetry.space_group_name_H-M   'P 1'
#
loop_
_entity.id
_entity.type
_entity.pdbx_description
1 polymer ?
#
loop_
_entity_poly.entity_id
_entity_poly.type
_entity_poly.pdbx_seq_one_letter_code
_entity_poly.pdbx_strand_id
1 'polypeptide(L)'
;MIKLFDEIQRVGTEGAGYAEPEFVYLNRTARKEFAQIRDLLEEWFIHYPTSGQLDLRNRFRSPNDCQHKAAFFELFLHELLLRLNCNVILHPSLEGNTKVPDFLVEPQSNYKFYLEATVATGESTDGASARARENNVYDVMDRLIKSPDYFLWLTVRGAPTTPPPARKLASFVNSQLDILNYDEMLRIYDLEGYDSLPSWHFEHDGWQIDIRPTPKKSKARGKVGVRPIGMRSTDFHLVDHRTPIRDSIIDKGRKYGKLDLPYVIAVNAIELADEIDIMEALYGKEQFTFNIPDNATAIKEPKLTRALDGAWVSPKGPRYTRVSAILMATRLNTWNIPRAVLCLYHNPWAQKPYQSVLNQLSQAIPENGEIRWLDGKNASTIFELPQSWPEKAAYRLTSVSRVEKKTE
;
A
#
# COMPACT_ATOMS: atom_id res chain seq x y z
N MET A 1 1.88 4.99 -31.97
CA MET A 1 1.57 5.38 -30.58
C MET A 1 2.11 4.30 -29.68
N ILE A 2 2.81 4.66 -28.60
CA ILE A 2 3.35 3.68 -27.65
C ILE A 2 2.17 3.17 -26.79
N LYS A 3 2.11 1.86 -26.51
CA LYS A 3 1.07 1.22 -25.67
C LYS A 3 1.58 0.94 -24.27
N LEU A 4 0.76 1.09 -23.24
CA LEU A 4 1.15 0.78 -21.86
C LEU A 4 1.32 -0.73 -21.65
N PHE A 5 0.37 -1.53 -22.17
CA PHE A 5 0.35 -2.99 -22.12
C PHE A 5 0.73 -3.63 -23.45
N ASP A 6 1.01 -4.93 -23.40
CA ASP A 6 1.33 -5.69 -24.61
C ASP A 6 0.07 -6.12 -25.36
N GLU A 7 0.15 -6.09 -26.68
CA GLU A 7 -0.84 -6.66 -27.59
C GLU A 7 -0.58 -8.16 -27.74
N ILE A 8 -0.99 -8.92 -26.73
CA ILE A 8 -0.83 -10.38 -26.67
C ILE A 8 -2.17 -11.09 -26.49
N GLN A 9 -2.25 -12.33 -27.00
CA GLN A 9 -3.34 -13.23 -26.67
C GLN A 9 -3.19 -13.70 -25.22
N ARG A 10 -4.15 -13.36 -24.37
CA ARG A 10 -4.18 -13.73 -22.95
C ARG A 10 -5.11 -14.93 -22.76
N VAL A 11 -4.61 -16.02 -22.19
CA VAL A 11 -5.37 -17.28 -22.04
C VAL A 11 -5.49 -17.79 -20.59
N GLY A 12 -4.56 -17.43 -19.70
CA GLY A 12 -4.54 -17.90 -18.30
C GLY A 12 -5.38 -17.04 -17.36
N THR A 13 -6.14 -17.67 -16.45
CA THR A 13 -6.95 -17.00 -15.41
C THR A 13 -6.50 -17.35 -13.98
N GLU A 14 -5.41 -18.10 -13.84
CA GLU A 14 -4.76 -18.39 -12.58
C GLU A 14 -4.35 -17.11 -11.84
N GLY A 15 -4.25 -17.20 -10.50
CA GLY A 15 -3.78 -16.07 -9.69
C GLY A 15 -2.32 -15.73 -9.98
N ALA A 16 -1.89 -14.56 -9.50
CA ALA A 16 -0.48 -14.17 -9.55
C ALA A 16 0.39 -15.19 -8.80
N GLY A 17 1.62 -15.42 -9.28
CA GLY A 17 2.66 -16.02 -8.44
C GLY A 17 2.98 -15.09 -7.26
N TYR A 18 3.56 -15.63 -6.20
CA TYR A 18 3.98 -14.82 -5.05
C TYR A 18 5.16 -13.92 -5.40
N ALA A 19 6.12 -14.40 -6.19
CA ALA A 19 7.26 -13.63 -6.67
C ALA A 19 7.01 -12.97 -8.04
N GLU A 20 5.77 -13.05 -8.55
CA GLU A 20 5.41 -12.45 -9.82
C GLU A 20 5.23 -10.93 -9.67
N PRO A 21 5.97 -10.09 -10.43
CA PRO A 21 5.78 -8.64 -10.38
C PRO A 21 4.37 -8.21 -10.75
N GLU A 22 3.86 -7.16 -10.11
CA GLU A 22 2.47 -6.73 -10.27
C GLU A 22 2.13 -6.40 -11.73
N PHE A 23 3.03 -5.68 -12.42
CA PHE A 23 2.86 -5.40 -13.85
C PHE A 23 2.80 -6.67 -14.69
N VAL A 24 3.66 -7.66 -14.43
CA VAL A 24 3.73 -8.88 -15.23
C VAL A 24 2.39 -9.62 -15.15
N TYR A 25 1.84 -9.75 -13.94
CA TYR A 25 0.53 -10.36 -13.73
C TYR A 25 -0.59 -9.55 -14.40
N LEU A 26 -0.64 -8.24 -14.16
CA LEU A 26 -1.61 -7.33 -14.77
C LEU A 26 -1.55 -7.40 -16.31
N ASN A 27 -0.36 -7.52 -16.89
CA ASN A 27 -0.15 -7.59 -18.32
C ASN A 27 -0.56 -8.94 -18.92
N ARG A 28 -0.38 -10.07 -18.21
CA ARG A 28 -0.63 -11.40 -18.80
C ARG A 28 -2.02 -11.99 -18.54
N THR A 29 -2.68 -11.63 -17.43
CA THR A 29 -3.89 -12.34 -16.98
C THR A 29 -5.09 -12.11 -17.90
N ALA A 30 -5.80 -13.18 -18.24
CA ALA A 30 -7.00 -13.18 -19.07
C ALA A 30 -8.30 -12.92 -18.28
N ARG A 31 -8.20 -12.65 -16.97
CA ARG A 31 -9.34 -12.29 -16.13
C ARG A 31 -10.02 -11.02 -16.64
N LYS A 32 -11.36 -11.02 -16.68
CA LYS A 32 -12.17 -9.94 -17.24
C LYS A 32 -11.99 -8.63 -16.47
N GLU A 33 -11.91 -8.72 -15.15
CA GLU A 33 -11.69 -7.59 -14.27
C GLU A 33 -10.39 -6.85 -14.59
N PHE A 34 -9.35 -7.60 -14.96
CA PHE A 34 -8.05 -7.05 -15.33
C PHE A 34 -8.03 -6.51 -16.76
N ALA A 35 -8.92 -6.96 -17.64
CA ALA A 35 -9.10 -6.33 -18.96
C ALA A 35 -9.63 -4.91 -18.79
N GLN A 36 -10.67 -4.72 -17.97
CA GLN A 36 -11.23 -3.40 -17.66
C GLN A 36 -10.19 -2.46 -17.05
N ILE A 37 -9.35 -2.95 -16.13
CA ILE A 37 -8.25 -2.17 -15.57
C ILE A 37 -7.25 -1.76 -16.64
N ARG A 38 -6.84 -2.69 -17.53
CA ARG A 38 -5.89 -2.36 -18.60
C ARG A 38 -6.46 -1.33 -19.57
N ASP A 39 -7.73 -1.48 -19.96
CA ASP A 39 -8.39 -0.56 -20.88
C ASP A 39 -8.47 0.86 -20.29
N LEU A 40 -8.85 0.98 -19.01
CA LEU A 40 -8.88 2.25 -18.28
C LEU A 40 -7.48 2.91 -18.23
N LEU A 41 -6.45 2.12 -17.90
CA LEU A 41 -5.09 2.67 -17.77
C LEU A 41 -4.46 3.01 -19.13
N GLU A 42 -4.81 2.31 -20.22
CA GLU A 42 -4.47 2.72 -21.58
C GLU A 42 -5.13 4.05 -21.94
N GLU A 43 -6.40 4.23 -21.60
CA GLU A 43 -7.12 5.49 -21.83
C GLU A 43 -6.40 6.66 -21.13
N TRP A 44 -6.06 6.51 -19.85
CA TRP A 44 -5.31 7.54 -19.11
C TRP A 44 -3.92 7.78 -19.70
N PHE A 45 -3.26 6.73 -20.16
CA PHE A 45 -1.93 6.83 -20.77
C PHE A 45 -1.96 7.57 -22.12
N ILE A 46 -3.05 7.46 -22.89
CA ILE A 46 -3.25 8.25 -24.12
C ILE A 46 -3.28 9.74 -23.81
N HIS A 47 -3.88 10.14 -22.68
CA HIS A 47 -3.92 11.55 -22.23
C HIS A 47 -2.58 12.04 -21.69
N TYR A 48 -1.69 11.14 -21.24
CA TYR A 48 -0.42 11.52 -20.64
C TYR A 48 0.51 12.19 -21.68
N PRO A 49 1.24 13.28 -21.36
CA PRO A 49 2.00 14.03 -22.34
C PRO A 49 3.06 13.20 -23.06
N THR A 50 3.11 13.32 -24.39
CA THR A 50 3.99 12.53 -25.27
C THR A 50 5.47 12.59 -24.86
N SER A 51 5.94 13.72 -24.32
CA SER A 51 7.32 13.90 -23.86
C SER A 51 7.70 12.98 -22.69
N GLY A 52 6.73 12.58 -21.85
CA GLY A 52 6.95 11.71 -20.69
C GLY A 52 6.48 10.26 -20.89
N GLN A 53 5.72 9.96 -21.94
CA GLN A 53 5.11 8.63 -22.15
C GLN A 53 6.13 7.48 -22.14
N LEU A 54 7.30 7.64 -22.78
CA LEU A 54 8.31 6.57 -22.83
C LEU A 54 8.88 6.26 -21.44
N ASP A 55 9.22 7.30 -20.66
CA ASP A 55 9.75 7.14 -19.30
C ASP A 55 8.71 6.51 -18.37
N LEU A 56 7.49 7.08 -18.35
CA LEU A 56 6.39 6.57 -17.55
C LEU A 56 6.11 5.10 -17.87
N ARG A 57 6.04 4.74 -19.16
CA ARG A 57 5.85 3.35 -19.58
C ARG A 57 6.96 2.44 -19.06
N ASN A 58 8.22 2.84 -19.18
CA ASN A 58 9.33 2.00 -18.76
C ASN A 58 9.28 1.72 -17.24
N ARG A 59 8.98 2.74 -16.43
CA ARG A 59 8.80 2.59 -14.98
C ARG A 59 7.55 1.79 -14.63
N PHE A 60 6.44 2.05 -15.31
CA PHE A 60 5.18 1.33 -15.11
C PHE A 60 5.33 -0.17 -15.41
N ARG A 61 6.15 -0.52 -16.39
CA ARG A 61 6.41 -1.91 -16.79
C ARG A 61 7.55 -2.58 -16.03
N SER A 62 8.13 -1.89 -15.06
CA SER A 62 9.27 -2.38 -14.31
C SER A 62 8.91 -3.66 -13.53
N PRO A 63 9.80 -4.66 -13.47
CA PRO A 63 9.64 -5.80 -12.56
C PRO A 63 9.87 -5.42 -11.09
N ASN A 64 10.33 -4.19 -10.81
CA ASN A 64 10.39 -3.64 -9.47
C ASN A 64 9.06 -2.97 -9.12
N ASP A 65 8.29 -3.57 -8.21
CA ASP A 65 6.96 -3.08 -7.84
C ASP A 65 6.96 -1.66 -7.26
N CYS A 66 8.06 -1.19 -6.66
CA CYS A 66 8.14 0.20 -6.21
C CYS A 66 8.11 1.18 -7.40
N GLN A 67 8.79 0.84 -8.50
CA GLN A 67 8.78 1.64 -9.73
C GLN A 67 7.43 1.56 -10.43
N HIS A 68 6.82 0.36 -10.48
CA HIS A 68 5.47 0.17 -11.01
C HIS A 68 4.45 1.03 -10.25
N LYS A 69 4.44 0.96 -8.91
CA LYS A 69 3.52 1.71 -8.03
C LYS A 69 3.73 3.21 -8.14
N ALA A 70 4.98 3.68 -8.21
CA ALA A 70 5.29 5.09 -8.39
C ALA A 70 4.79 5.62 -9.73
N ALA A 71 5.03 4.89 -10.83
CA ALA A 71 4.55 5.27 -12.15
C ALA A 71 3.01 5.22 -12.24
N PHE A 72 2.38 4.21 -11.63
CA PHE A 72 0.92 4.17 -11.54
C PHE A 72 0.37 5.39 -10.78
N PHE A 73 0.97 5.75 -9.64
CA PHE A 73 0.50 6.88 -8.85
C PHE A 73 0.67 8.21 -9.59
N GLU A 74 1.77 8.39 -10.32
CA GLU A 74 1.99 9.53 -11.20
C GLU A 74 0.93 9.62 -12.31
N LEU A 75 0.63 8.51 -12.99
CA LEU A 75 -0.43 8.44 -14.00
C LEU A 75 -1.82 8.75 -13.41
N PHE A 76 -2.11 8.20 -12.23
CA PHE A 76 -3.35 8.48 -11.50
C PHE A 76 -3.49 9.96 -11.15
N LEU A 77 -2.43 10.60 -10.65
CA LEU A 77 -2.44 12.01 -10.29
C LEU A 77 -2.61 12.89 -11.54
N HIS A 78 -1.96 12.53 -12.65
CA HIS A 78 -2.15 13.22 -13.91
C HIS A 78 -3.62 13.19 -14.36
N GLU A 79 -4.24 12.00 -14.40
CA GLU A 79 -5.65 11.87 -14.78
C GLU A 79 -6.57 12.55 -13.76
N LEU A 80 -6.29 12.46 -12.46
CA LEU A 80 -7.04 13.18 -11.41
C LEU A 80 -7.07 14.69 -11.71
N LEU A 81 -5.93 15.27 -12.06
CA LEU A 81 -5.81 16.69 -12.35
C LEU A 81 -6.55 17.08 -13.64
N LEU A 82 -6.51 16.25 -14.68
CA LEU A 82 -7.30 16.45 -15.90
C LEU A 82 -8.81 16.43 -15.60
N ARG A 83 -9.28 15.44 -14.82
CA ARG A 83 -10.69 15.32 -14.38
C ARG A 83 -11.13 16.49 -13.49
N LEU A 84 -10.16 17.15 -12.83
CA LEU A 84 -10.37 18.40 -12.10
C LEU A 84 -10.23 19.65 -13.01
N ASN A 85 -10.24 19.49 -14.34
CA ASN A 85 -10.16 20.54 -15.36
C ASN A 85 -8.87 21.37 -15.34
N CYS A 86 -7.75 20.74 -15.01
CA CYS A 86 -6.44 21.39 -15.01
C CYS A 86 -5.64 21.07 -16.28
N ASN A 87 -4.82 22.02 -16.72
CA ASN A 87 -3.68 21.73 -17.57
C ASN A 87 -2.49 21.26 -16.70
N VAL A 88 -1.72 20.28 -17.18
CA VAL A 88 -0.62 19.67 -16.44
C VAL A 88 0.66 19.70 -17.27
N ILE A 89 1.69 20.35 -16.74
CA ILE A 89 3.01 20.45 -17.37
C ILE A 89 3.98 19.56 -16.61
N LEU A 90 4.59 18.59 -17.32
CA LEU A 90 5.59 17.70 -16.73
C LEU A 90 6.91 18.43 -16.51
N HIS A 91 7.57 18.14 -15.38
CA HIS A 91 8.95 18.51 -15.11
C HIS A 91 9.26 20.00 -15.39
N PRO A 92 8.50 20.94 -14.79
CA PRO A 92 8.68 22.36 -15.03
C PRO A 92 10.09 22.80 -14.60
N SER A 93 10.74 23.61 -15.43
CA SER A 93 12.03 24.19 -15.08
C SER A 93 11.89 25.14 -13.90
N LEU A 94 12.80 25.02 -12.94
CA LEU A 94 12.92 25.95 -11.82
C LEU A 94 14.20 26.76 -11.96
N GLU A 95 14.10 28.08 -11.84
CA GLU A 95 15.25 28.97 -11.95
C GLU A 95 16.30 28.61 -10.87
N GLY A 96 17.54 28.39 -11.30
CA GLY A 96 18.66 28.08 -10.40
C GLY A 96 18.62 26.69 -9.75
N ASN A 97 17.76 25.76 -10.22
CA ASN A 97 17.70 24.40 -9.68
C ASN A 97 17.72 23.34 -10.79
N THR A 98 18.58 22.33 -10.62
CA THR A 98 18.64 21.17 -11.52
C THR A 98 17.54 20.13 -11.23
N LYS A 99 16.96 20.17 -10.03
CA LYS A 99 15.82 19.35 -9.65
C LYS A 99 14.53 20.08 -9.98
N VAL A 100 13.60 19.36 -10.58
CA VAL A 100 12.28 19.85 -10.98
C VAL A 100 11.18 19.08 -10.26
N PRO A 101 10.03 19.72 -9.95
CA PRO A 101 8.81 19.04 -9.53
C PRO A 101 8.33 18.03 -10.57
N ASP A 102 7.51 17.07 -10.19
CA ASP A 102 6.88 16.17 -11.16
C ASP A 102 5.93 16.96 -12.07
N PHE A 103 5.06 17.81 -11.50
CA PHE A 103 4.10 18.62 -12.26
C PHE A 103 4.11 20.10 -11.86
N LEU A 104 3.90 20.97 -12.86
CA LEU A 104 3.25 22.27 -12.67
C LEU A 104 1.78 22.13 -13.08
N VAL A 105 0.88 22.44 -12.16
CA VAL A 105 -0.56 22.35 -12.36
C VAL A 105 -1.13 23.74 -12.60
N GLU A 106 -1.90 23.86 -13.68
CA GLU A 106 -2.57 25.08 -14.11
C GLU A 106 -4.09 24.85 -14.15
N PRO A 107 -4.81 25.10 -13.05
CA PRO A 107 -6.26 25.09 -13.04
C PRO A 107 -6.84 26.19 -13.95
N GLN A 108 -8.15 26.13 -14.20
CA GLN A 108 -8.87 27.26 -14.83
C GLN A 108 -8.85 28.53 -13.96
N SER A 109 -8.61 28.39 -12.66
CA SER A 109 -8.35 29.52 -11.75
C SER A 109 -6.88 29.93 -11.81
N ASN A 110 -6.57 31.16 -11.43
CA ASN A 110 -5.18 31.66 -11.41
C ASN A 110 -4.32 31.11 -10.25
N TYR A 111 -4.76 30.06 -9.55
CA TYR A 111 -4.06 29.46 -8.41
C TYR A 111 -3.19 28.26 -8.84
N LYS A 112 -2.16 28.52 -9.64
CA LYS A 112 -1.18 27.50 -10.06
C LYS A 112 -0.41 26.94 -8.87
N PHE A 113 0.05 25.69 -8.96
CA PHE A 113 0.86 25.05 -7.92
C PHE A 113 1.78 23.98 -8.48
N TYR A 114 2.85 23.68 -7.74
CA TYR A 114 3.71 22.53 -8.01
C TYR A 114 3.20 21.29 -7.29
N LEU A 115 3.26 20.14 -7.95
CA LEU A 115 2.92 18.85 -7.36
C LEU A 115 4.08 17.86 -7.55
N GLU A 116 4.40 17.14 -6.48
CA GLU A 116 5.41 16.07 -6.47
C GLU A 116 4.78 14.78 -5.91
N ALA A 117 4.99 13.67 -6.59
CA ALA A 117 4.45 12.37 -6.21
C ALA A 117 5.47 11.52 -5.44
N THR A 118 4.98 10.76 -4.46
CA THR A 118 5.75 9.73 -3.77
C THR A 118 4.87 8.59 -3.27
N VAL A 119 5.48 7.43 -3.04
CA VAL A 119 4.81 6.24 -2.53
C VAL A 119 5.49 5.85 -1.22
N ALA A 120 4.69 5.67 -0.17
CA ALA A 120 5.14 5.16 1.12
C ALA A 120 4.78 3.67 1.22
N THR A 121 5.77 2.79 1.05
CA THR A 121 5.59 1.33 1.01
C THR A 121 5.81 0.64 2.35
N GLY A 122 6.38 1.30 3.36
CA GLY A 122 6.72 0.66 4.63
C GLY A 122 7.94 -0.25 4.61
N GLU A 123 8.45 -0.59 3.42
CA GLU A 123 9.55 -1.54 3.27
C GLU A 123 10.93 -0.87 3.30
N SER A 124 11.78 -1.35 4.21
CA SER A 124 13.23 -1.18 4.05
C SER A 124 13.75 -2.07 2.92
N THR A 125 14.92 -1.74 2.37
CA THR A 125 15.57 -2.56 1.33
C THR A 125 15.82 -4.00 1.80
N ASP A 126 16.16 -4.17 3.07
CA ASP A 126 16.36 -5.48 3.69
C ASP A 126 15.04 -6.25 3.82
N GLY A 127 13.95 -5.55 4.20
CA GLY A 127 12.60 -6.12 4.26
C GLY A 127 12.10 -6.58 2.89
N ALA A 128 12.30 -5.78 1.84
CA ALA A 128 11.95 -6.14 0.48
C ALA A 128 12.73 -7.37 -0.02
N SER A 129 14.03 -7.43 0.33
CA SER A 129 14.89 -8.57 -0.02
C SER A 129 14.46 -9.85 0.70
N ALA A 130 14.08 -9.76 1.97
CA ALA A 130 13.56 -10.89 2.73
C ALA A 130 12.23 -11.39 2.17
N ARG A 131 11.29 -10.49 1.89
CA ARG A 131 10.00 -10.81 1.27
C ARG A 131 10.17 -11.47 -0.10
N ALA A 132 11.11 -11.00 -0.92
CA ALA A 132 11.44 -11.63 -2.19
C ALA A 132 11.92 -13.08 -2.00
N ARG A 133 12.77 -13.35 -0.99
CA ARG A 133 13.19 -14.72 -0.67
C ARG A 133 12.01 -15.60 -0.24
N GLU A 134 11.13 -15.10 0.61
CA GLU A 134 9.92 -15.82 1.03
C GLU A 134 8.98 -16.12 -0.13
N ASN A 135 8.70 -15.14 -0.97
CA ASN A 135 7.83 -15.28 -2.14
C ASN A 135 8.34 -16.38 -3.10
N ASN A 136 9.65 -16.46 -3.30
CA ASN A 136 10.25 -17.56 -4.06
C ASN A 136 10.01 -18.92 -3.40
N VAL A 137 10.04 -19.02 -2.07
CA VAL A 137 9.74 -20.27 -1.35
C VAL A 137 8.28 -20.68 -1.56
N TYR A 138 7.34 -19.74 -1.42
CA TYR A 138 5.92 -20.00 -1.59
C TYR A 138 5.59 -20.46 -3.02
N ASP A 139 6.20 -19.86 -4.05
CA ASP A 139 6.02 -20.31 -5.45
C ASP A 139 6.55 -21.72 -5.68
N VAL A 140 7.67 -22.08 -5.05
CA VAL A 140 8.22 -23.43 -5.12
C VAL A 140 7.31 -24.42 -4.39
N MET A 141 6.76 -24.06 -3.23
CA MET A 141 5.80 -24.88 -2.48
C MET A 141 4.53 -25.11 -3.30
N ASP A 142 3.94 -24.06 -3.88
CA ASP A 142 2.73 -24.15 -4.70
C ASP A 142 2.92 -25.06 -5.92
N ARG A 143 4.14 -25.10 -6.48
CA ARG A 143 4.47 -25.95 -7.62
C ARG A 143 4.76 -27.40 -7.25
N LEU A 144 5.44 -27.65 -6.11
CA LEU A 144 6.00 -28.97 -5.79
C LEU A 144 5.18 -29.78 -4.78
N ILE A 145 4.30 -29.14 -3.99
CA ILE A 145 3.49 -29.84 -2.99
C ILE A 145 2.24 -30.44 -3.65
N LYS A 146 2.08 -31.75 -3.51
CA LYS A 146 0.92 -32.49 -4.02
C LYS A 146 -0.10 -32.65 -2.89
N SER A 147 -0.98 -31.67 -2.75
CA SER A 147 -2.01 -31.70 -1.70
C SER A 147 -3.43 -31.68 -2.29
N PRO A 148 -3.94 -32.81 -2.82
CA PRO A 148 -5.32 -32.87 -3.32
C PRO A 148 -6.35 -32.72 -2.19
N ASP A 149 -5.96 -33.07 -0.97
CA ASP A 149 -6.85 -33.26 0.17
C ASP A 149 -6.80 -32.13 1.20
N TYR A 150 -5.71 -31.37 1.26
CA TYR A 150 -5.51 -30.34 2.29
C TYR A 150 -5.13 -28.99 1.71
N PHE A 151 -5.58 -27.92 2.35
CA PHE A 151 -4.94 -26.61 2.28
C PHE A 151 -3.85 -26.51 3.35
N LEU A 152 -2.80 -25.75 3.09
CA LEU A 152 -1.75 -25.45 4.06
C LEU A 152 -1.99 -24.07 4.64
N TRP A 153 -2.08 -24.01 5.96
CA TRP A 153 -2.00 -22.77 6.72
C TRP A 153 -0.57 -22.59 7.21
N LEU A 154 0.04 -21.46 6.87
CA LEU A 154 1.40 -21.11 7.28
C LEU A 154 1.35 -20.02 8.34
N THR A 155 1.94 -20.27 9.51
CA THR A 155 2.25 -19.22 10.49
C THR A 155 3.73 -18.94 10.43
N VAL A 156 4.10 -17.72 10.03
CA VAL A 156 5.47 -17.32 9.73
C VAL A 156 5.99 -16.35 10.79
N ARG A 157 7.23 -16.58 11.24
CA ARG A 157 7.92 -15.73 12.22
C ARG A 157 9.34 -15.42 11.76
N GLY A 158 9.79 -14.20 12.05
CA GLY A 158 11.08 -13.72 11.57
C GLY A 158 11.10 -13.51 10.06
N ALA A 159 12.28 -13.23 9.53
CA ALA A 159 12.50 -12.96 8.11
C ALA A 159 13.81 -13.61 7.66
N PRO A 160 13.85 -14.29 6.50
CA PRO A 160 15.04 -15.03 6.09
C PRO A 160 16.14 -14.08 5.68
N THR A 161 17.36 -14.24 6.22
CA THR A 161 18.54 -13.45 5.82
C THR A 161 19.26 -14.06 4.61
N THR A 162 19.11 -15.38 4.41
CA THR A 162 19.60 -16.11 3.23
C THR A 162 18.45 -16.87 2.54
N PRO A 163 18.58 -17.26 1.25
CA PRO A 163 17.51 -17.98 0.55
C PRO A 163 17.15 -19.33 1.22
N PRO A 164 15.92 -19.51 1.73
CA PRO A 164 15.53 -20.77 2.36
C PRO A 164 15.51 -21.93 1.35
N PRO A 165 15.77 -23.18 1.79
CA PRO A 165 15.87 -24.33 0.89
C PRO A 165 14.47 -24.84 0.49
N ALA A 166 13.81 -24.09 -0.38
CA ALA A 166 12.40 -24.27 -0.73
C ALA A 166 12.02 -25.69 -1.20
N ARG A 167 12.92 -26.38 -1.93
CA ARG A 167 12.70 -27.77 -2.35
C ARG A 167 12.76 -28.76 -1.19
N LYS A 168 13.66 -28.54 -0.22
CA LYS A 168 13.76 -29.35 0.99
C LYS A 168 12.49 -29.19 1.83
N LEU A 169 12.01 -27.95 1.97
CA LEU A 169 10.73 -27.66 2.63
C LEU A 169 9.55 -28.34 1.92
N ALA A 170 9.43 -28.21 0.60
CA ALA A 170 8.35 -28.87 -0.15
C ALA A 170 8.41 -30.41 -0.01
N SER A 171 9.61 -31.01 -0.04
CA SER A 171 9.79 -32.45 0.17
C SER A 171 9.38 -32.86 1.57
N PHE A 172 9.77 -32.10 2.60
CA PHE A 172 9.38 -32.33 3.98
C PHE A 172 7.86 -32.31 4.13
N VAL A 173 7.18 -31.29 3.58
CA VAL A 173 5.71 -31.19 3.64
C VAL A 173 5.04 -32.35 2.92
N ASN A 174 5.50 -32.74 1.72
CA ASN A 174 4.94 -33.90 1.02
C ASN A 174 5.06 -35.19 1.86
N SER A 175 6.22 -35.47 2.46
CA SER A 175 6.40 -36.65 3.31
C SER A 175 5.47 -36.65 4.53
N GLN A 176 5.16 -35.47 5.09
CA GLN A 176 4.22 -35.35 6.19
C GLN A 176 2.76 -35.51 5.73
N LEU A 177 2.41 -35.03 4.53
CA LEU A 177 1.08 -35.23 3.95
C LEU A 177 0.81 -36.70 3.61
N ASP A 178 1.82 -37.44 3.14
CA ASP A 178 1.70 -38.84 2.71
C ASP A 178 1.28 -39.79 3.85
N ILE A 179 1.51 -39.41 5.11
CA ILE A 179 1.14 -40.22 6.29
C ILE A 179 -0.24 -39.87 6.87
N LEU A 180 -0.91 -38.82 6.38
CA LEU A 180 -2.19 -38.38 6.93
C LEU A 180 -3.37 -39.16 6.36
N ASN A 181 -4.31 -39.52 7.24
CA ASN A 181 -5.63 -40.00 6.83
C ASN A 181 -6.63 -38.83 6.76
N TYR A 182 -7.19 -38.58 5.57
CA TYR A 182 -8.12 -37.46 5.35
C TYR A 182 -9.37 -37.52 6.21
N ASP A 183 -10.01 -38.70 6.34
CA ASP A 183 -11.26 -38.83 7.08
C ASP A 183 -11.02 -38.64 8.58
N GLU A 184 -9.87 -39.07 9.09
CA GLU A 184 -9.45 -38.81 10.46
C GLU A 184 -9.20 -37.32 10.71
N MET A 185 -8.44 -36.66 9.82
CA MET A 185 -8.15 -35.23 9.95
C MET A 185 -9.41 -34.37 9.83
N LEU A 186 -10.35 -34.74 8.95
CA LEU A 186 -11.64 -34.07 8.84
C LEU A 186 -12.45 -34.21 10.13
N ARG A 187 -12.48 -35.40 10.73
CA ARG A 187 -13.16 -35.63 12.01
C ARG A 187 -12.55 -34.80 13.14
N ILE A 188 -11.22 -34.76 13.25
CA ILE A 188 -10.52 -33.94 14.26
C ILE A 188 -10.88 -32.47 14.06
N TYR A 189 -10.79 -31.99 12.82
CA TYR A 189 -11.10 -30.59 12.50
C TYR A 189 -12.54 -30.20 12.85
N ASP A 190 -13.52 -31.06 12.53
CA ASP A 190 -14.94 -30.77 12.77
C ASP A 190 -15.33 -30.85 14.26
N LEU A 191 -14.68 -31.72 15.05
CA LEU A 191 -15.01 -31.93 16.46
C LEU A 191 -14.21 -31.02 17.41
N GLU A 192 -12.92 -30.85 17.14
CA GLU A 192 -11.97 -30.23 18.08
C GLU A 192 -11.41 -28.90 17.55
N GLY A 193 -11.58 -28.64 16.25
CA GLY A 193 -11.20 -27.39 15.63
C GLY A 193 -9.77 -27.38 15.08
N TYR A 194 -9.37 -26.19 14.63
CA TYR A 194 -8.12 -25.96 13.89
C TYR A 194 -6.86 -26.26 14.73
N ASP A 195 -6.86 -25.90 16.02
CA ASP A 195 -5.68 -26.02 16.87
C ASP A 195 -5.29 -27.47 17.18
N SER A 196 -6.22 -28.41 17.02
CA SER A 196 -6.00 -29.86 17.20
C SER A 196 -5.38 -30.55 15.98
N LEU A 197 -5.26 -29.86 14.84
CA LEU A 197 -4.59 -30.40 13.66
C LEU A 197 -3.07 -30.50 13.86
N PRO A 198 -2.40 -31.47 13.23
CA PRO A 198 -0.94 -31.58 13.32
C PRO A 198 -0.27 -30.31 12.83
N SER A 199 0.80 -29.91 13.51
CA SER A 199 1.61 -28.77 13.15
C SER A 199 3.05 -29.20 12.90
N TRP A 200 3.58 -28.81 11.75
CA TRP A 200 4.95 -29.11 11.37
C TRP A 200 5.78 -27.85 11.37
N HIS A 201 6.87 -27.88 12.13
CA HIS A 201 7.78 -26.77 12.24
C HIS A 201 8.93 -26.89 11.23
N PHE A 202 9.27 -25.78 10.58
CA PHE A 202 10.45 -25.65 9.76
C PHE A 202 11.19 -24.36 10.11
N GLU A 203 12.51 -24.44 10.25
CA GLU A 203 13.37 -23.29 10.55
C GLU A 203 14.52 -23.21 9.54
N HIS A 204 14.83 -21.98 9.12
CA HIS A 204 16.04 -21.65 8.36
C HIS A 204 16.51 -20.24 8.72
N ASP A 205 17.70 -20.11 9.31
CA ASP A 205 18.35 -18.83 9.63
C ASP A 205 17.43 -17.81 10.34
N GLY A 206 16.72 -18.25 11.39
CA GLY A 206 15.80 -17.41 12.16
C GLY A 206 14.45 -17.12 11.48
N TRP A 207 14.24 -17.65 10.27
CA TRP A 207 12.92 -17.71 9.63
C TRP A 207 12.24 -19.02 10.00
N GLN A 208 11.10 -18.92 10.68
CA GLN A 208 10.34 -20.05 11.19
C GLN A 208 8.98 -20.11 10.52
N ILE A 209 8.55 -21.32 10.16
CA ILE A 209 7.22 -21.59 9.62
C ILE A 209 6.60 -22.75 10.38
N ASP A 210 5.43 -22.51 10.97
CA ASP A 210 4.54 -23.57 11.43
C ASP A 210 3.48 -23.84 10.37
N ILE A 211 3.37 -25.10 9.96
CA ILE A 211 2.53 -25.54 8.84
C ILE A 211 1.44 -26.44 9.39
N ARG A 212 0.17 -26.11 9.14
CA ARG A 212 -0.98 -26.96 9.48
C ARG A 212 -1.77 -27.36 8.23
N PRO A 213 -2.10 -28.65 8.05
CA PRO A 213 -2.90 -29.13 6.93
C PRO A 213 -4.39 -29.09 7.28
N THR A 214 -5.14 -28.15 6.70
CA THR A 214 -6.59 -28.06 6.86
C THR A 214 -7.32 -28.88 5.78
N PRO A 215 -8.19 -29.84 6.14
CA PRO A 215 -8.95 -30.64 5.17
C PRO A 215 -9.76 -29.78 4.19
N LYS A 216 -9.64 -30.07 2.89
CA LYS A 216 -10.41 -29.40 1.83
C LYS A 216 -11.84 -29.92 1.82
N LYS A 217 -12.82 -29.02 1.79
CA LYS A 217 -14.23 -29.38 1.53
C LYS A 217 -14.37 -30.00 0.13
N SER A 218 -15.44 -30.79 -0.07
CA SER A 218 -15.72 -31.55 -1.31
C SER A 218 -15.60 -30.73 -2.60
N LYS A 219 -15.94 -29.44 -2.58
CA LYS A 219 -15.86 -28.54 -3.74
C LYS A 219 -14.43 -28.23 -4.22
N ALA A 220 -13.43 -28.38 -3.35
CA ALA A 220 -12.02 -28.06 -3.64
C ALA A 220 -11.11 -29.30 -3.64
N ARG A 221 -11.55 -30.40 -3.03
CA ARG A 221 -10.81 -31.66 -2.94
C ARG A 221 -10.57 -32.26 -4.33
N GLY A 222 -9.34 -32.71 -4.59
CA GLY A 222 -8.94 -33.37 -5.84
C GLY A 222 -8.97 -32.50 -7.11
N LYS A 223 -9.36 -31.22 -7.01
CA LYS A 223 -9.49 -30.33 -8.16
C LYS A 223 -8.12 -29.91 -8.69
N VAL A 224 -7.88 -30.14 -9.98
CA VAL A 224 -6.67 -29.71 -10.67
C VAL A 224 -6.55 -28.18 -10.66
N GLY A 225 -5.34 -27.66 -10.43
CA GLY A 225 -5.06 -26.23 -10.42
C GLY A 225 -5.36 -25.50 -9.10
N VAL A 226 -5.79 -26.21 -8.05
CA VAL A 226 -5.92 -25.63 -6.70
C VAL A 226 -4.56 -25.62 -6.01
N ARG A 227 -4.06 -24.42 -5.70
CA ARG A 227 -2.80 -24.22 -4.97
C ARG A 227 -2.89 -24.80 -3.54
N PRO A 228 -1.81 -25.40 -3.04
CA PRO A 228 -1.78 -26.00 -1.70
C PRO A 228 -1.80 -24.95 -0.59
N ILE A 229 -1.16 -23.79 -0.74
CA ILE A 229 -1.17 -22.75 0.30
C ILE A 229 -2.55 -22.06 0.32
N GLY A 230 -3.30 -22.27 1.41
CA GLY A 230 -4.63 -21.69 1.57
C GLY A 230 -4.63 -20.41 2.39
N MET A 231 -3.72 -20.30 3.37
CA MET A 231 -3.58 -19.10 4.18
C MET A 231 -2.16 -18.90 4.69
N ARG A 232 -1.81 -17.63 4.92
CA ARG A 232 -0.56 -17.23 5.56
C ARG A 232 -0.89 -16.18 6.62
N SER A 233 -0.36 -16.37 7.82
CA SER A 233 -0.37 -15.39 8.89
C SER A 233 1.05 -15.15 9.35
N THR A 234 1.40 -13.89 9.58
CA THR A 234 2.62 -13.52 10.31
C THR A 234 2.26 -13.29 11.77
N ASP A 235 3.17 -13.58 12.70
CA ASP A 235 3.00 -13.13 14.08
C ASP A 235 2.85 -11.59 14.13
N PHE A 236 2.14 -11.08 15.15
CA PHE A 236 1.91 -9.65 15.33
C PHE A 236 3.23 -8.91 15.53
N HIS A 237 3.73 -8.29 14.47
CA HIS A 237 4.71 -7.22 14.57
C HIS A 237 3.96 -5.89 14.68
N LEU A 238 4.41 -5.01 15.58
CA LEU A 238 3.97 -3.61 15.56
C LEU A 238 4.50 -3.01 14.26
N VAL A 239 3.63 -2.84 13.26
CA VAL A 239 4.03 -2.26 11.98
C VAL A 239 4.07 -0.74 12.14
N ASP A 240 5.22 -0.13 11.87
CA ASP A 240 5.38 1.32 11.87
C ASP A 240 4.88 1.91 10.54
N HIS A 241 3.59 2.19 10.48
CA HIS A 241 2.95 2.82 9.31
C HIS A 241 3.26 4.32 9.18
N ARG A 242 3.67 4.94 10.28
CA ARG A 242 3.93 6.38 10.41
C ARG A 242 5.26 6.80 9.77
N THR A 243 6.36 6.16 10.15
CA THR A 243 7.72 6.54 9.73
C THR A 243 7.89 6.59 8.20
N PRO A 244 7.40 5.61 7.42
CA PRO A 244 7.49 5.63 5.96
C PRO A 244 6.79 6.85 5.34
N ILE A 245 5.61 7.23 5.88
CA ILE A 245 4.87 8.42 5.44
C ILE A 245 5.69 9.67 5.77
N ARG A 246 6.12 9.81 7.04
CA ARG A 246 6.90 10.98 7.49
C ARG A 246 8.17 11.16 6.65
N ASP A 247 8.94 10.11 6.46
CA ASP A 247 10.26 10.17 5.84
C ASP A 247 10.15 10.48 4.34
N SER A 248 9.14 9.92 3.65
CA SER A 248 8.84 10.28 2.24
C SER A 248 8.47 11.76 2.08
N ILE A 249 7.70 12.33 3.01
CA ILE A 249 7.36 13.75 3.04
C ILE A 249 8.62 14.60 3.28
N ILE A 250 9.47 14.20 4.23
CA ILE A 250 10.74 14.88 4.54
C ILE A 250 11.66 14.90 3.30
N ASP A 251 11.79 13.77 2.61
CA ASP A 251 12.63 13.61 1.43
C ASP A 251 12.20 14.52 0.28
N LYS A 252 10.90 14.63 0.02
CA LYS A 252 10.36 15.55 -0.98
C LYS A 252 10.35 17.00 -0.50
N GLY A 253 10.10 17.25 0.79
CA GLY A 253 10.05 18.58 1.40
C GLY A 253 11.40 19.31 1.40
N ARG A 254 12.51 18.57 1.48
CA ARG A 254 13.87 19.13 1.42
C ARG A 254 14.40 19.36 0.00
N LYS A 255 13.73 18.84 -1.03
CA LYS A 255 14.26 18.73 -2.41
C LYS A 255 14.51 20.08 -3.09
N TYR A 256 13.67 21.09 -2.80
CA TYR A 256 13.71 22.40 -3.46
C TYR A 256 14.17 23.51 -2.52
N GLY A 257 14.71 24.58 -3.12
CA GLY A 257 15.00 25.83 -2.43
C GLY A 257 13.73 26.65 -2.19
N LYS A 258 13.77 27.93 -2.54
CA LYS A 258 12.59 28.80 -2.52
C LYS A 258 11.72 28.49 -3.75
N LEU A 259 10.41 28.39 -3.55
CA LEU A 259 9.42 28.24 -4.61
C LEU A 259 8.52 29.48 -4.64
N ASP A 260 8.09 29.87 -5.84
CA ASP A 260 7.23 31.02 -6.12
C ASP A 260 5.73 30.67 -6.12
N LEU A 261 5.39 29.39 -6.26
CA LEU A 261 4.03 28.86 -6.17
C LEU A 261 3.83 27.96 -4.94
N PRO A 262 2.58 27.72 -4.50
CA PRO A 262 2.26 26.65 -3.55
C PRO A 262 2.85 25.31 -4.02
N TYR A 263 3.32 24.51 -3.07
CA TYR A 263 3.94 23.22 -3.32
C TYR A 263 3.22 22.11 -2.56
N VAL A 264 2.67 21.15 -3.30
CA VAL A 264 1.93 20.01 -2.76
C VAL A 264 2.76 18.75 -2.96
N ILE A 265 2.87 17.93 -1.92
CA ILE A 265 3.40 16.58 -2.05
C ILE A 265 2.21 15.61 -1.99
N ALA A 266 2.03 14.83 -3.04
CA ALA A 266 1.08 13.73 -3.06
C ALA A 266 1.77 12.45 -2.57
N VAL A 267 1.18 11.76 -1.61
CA VAL A 267 1.73 10.55 -1.00
C VAL A 267 0.70 9.42 -1.12
N ASN A 268 1.08 8.32 -1.76
CA ASN A 268 0.31 7.09 -1.71
C ASN A 268 0.85 6.16 -0.63
N ALA A 269 0.14 6.03 0.49
CA ALA A 269 0.45 5.06 1.54
C ALA A 269 -0.10 3.69 1.14
N ILE A 270 0.79 2.77 0.73
CA ILE A 270 0.38 1.46 0.19
C ILE A 270 -0.13 0.53 1.28
N GLU A 271 0.50 0.57 2.45
CA GLU A 271 0.02 -0.16 3.62
C GLU A 271 -1.18 0.57 4.27
N LEU A 272 -1.92 -0.16 5.11
CA LEU A 272 -3.02 0.44 5.86
C LEU A 272 -2.43 1.45 6.87
N ALA A 273 -2.59 2.74 6.59
CA ALA A 273 -2.38 3.81 7.56
C ALA A 273 -3.75 4.37 7.94
N ASP A 274 -4.00 4.50 9.24
CA ASP A 274 -5.18 5.21 9.71
C ASP A 274 -4.93 6.71 9.84
N GLU A 275 -5.95 7.45 10.27
CA GLU A 275 -5.84 8.89 10.48
C GLU A 275 -4.79 9.25 11.53
N ILE A 276 -4.64 8.44 12.58
CA ILE A 276 -3.68 8.66 13.65
C ILE A 276 -2.26 8.55 13.09
N ASP A 277 -1.96 7.51 12.31
CA ASP A 277 -0.66 7.34 11.66
C ASP A 277 -0.28 8.55 10.81
N ILE A 278 -1.23 9.06 10.02
CA ILE A 278 -1.04 10.24 9.16
C ILE A 278 -0.82 11.49 10.03
N MET A 279 -1.67 11.71 11.02
CA MET A 279 -1.57 12.87 11.93
C MET A 279 -0.25 12.86 12.70
N GLU A 280 0.18 11.71 13.20
CA GLU A 280 1.47 11.56 13.87
C GLU A 280 2.66 11.71 12.92
N ALA A 281 2.53 11.29 11.66
CA ALA A 281 3.56 11.50 10.65
C ALA A 281 3.73 12.99 10.32
N LEU A 282 2.64 13.74 10.24
CA LEU A 282 2.64 15.17 9.92
C LEU A 282 3.06 16.05 11.11
N TYR A 283 2.40 15.88 12.26
CA TYR A 283 2.50 16.78 13.41
C TYR A 283 3.30 16.22 14.58
N GLY A 284 3.58 14.92 14.57
CA GLY A 284 4.28 14.21 15.64
C GLY A 284 3.34 13.41 16.56
N LYS A 285 3.93 12.44 17.27
CA LYS A 285 3.20 11.45 18.08
C LYS A 285 2.42 12.09 19.20
N GLU A 286 1.24 11.56 19.51
CA GLU A 286 0.51 12.03 20.70
C GLU A 286 1.21 11.55 21.97
N GLN A 287 1.37 12.45 22.94
CA GLN A 287 2.03 12.15 24.21
C GLN A 287 1.38 12.93 25.36
N PHE A 288 1.31 12.27 26.52
CA PHE A 288 0.95 12.94 27.76
C PHE A 288 2.20 13.56 28.38
N THR A 289 2.14 14.86 28.68
CA THR A 289 3.18 15.56 29.43
C THR A 289 2.73 15.79 30.86
N PHE A 290 3.58 15.38 31.80
CA PHE A 290 3.37 15.57 33.23
C PHE A 290 4.27 16.72 33.69
N ASN A 291 3.67 17.82 34.12
CA ASN A 291 4.42 18.87 34.79
C ASN A 291 4.59 18.49 36.26
N ILE A 292 5.79 18.06 36.64
CA ILE A 292 6.17 17.79 38.03
C ILE A 292 7.06 18.96 38.50
N PRO A 293 6.55 19.92 39.30
CA PRO A 293 7.39 20.92 39.93
C PRO A 293 8.34 20.28 40.95
N ASP A 294 9.56 20.79 41.06
CA ASP A 294 10.64 20.27 41.93
C ASP A 294 10.29 20.14 43.43
N ASN A 295 9.16 20.68 43.90
CA ASN A 295 8.73 20.67 45.30
C ASN A 295 7.22 20.43 45.53
N ALA A 296 6.50 19.76 44.61
CA ALA A 296 5.05 19.54 44.77
C ALA A 296 4.69 18.08 45.13
N THR A 297 3.88 17.93 46.19
CA THR A 297 3.24 16.67 46.63
C THR A 297 2.06 16.22 45.76
N ALA A 298 1.74 16.93 44.69
CA ALA A 298 0.61 16.62 43.80
C ALA A 298 1.02 16.72 42.32
N ILE A 299 0.82 15.63 41.58
CA ILE A 299 0.98 15.55 40.13
C ILE A 299 -0.15 16.38 39.49
N LYS A 300 0.18 17.39 38.68
CA LYS A 300 -0.84 18.10 37.87
C LYS A 300 -1.44 17.15 36.84
N GLU A 301 -2.70 17.38 36.46
CA GLU A 301 -3.36 16.59 35.42
C GLU A 301 -2.50 16.54 34.13
N PRO A 302 -2.31 15.34 33.55
CA PRO A 302 -1.51 15.19 32.33
C PRO A 302 -2.10 16.00 31.19
N LYS A 303 -1.24 16.77 30.51
CA LYS A 303 -1.64 17.52 29.31
C LYS A 303 -1.33 16.70 28.07
N LEU A 304 -2.33 16.46 27.23
CA LEU A 304 -2.12 15.89 25.89
C LEU A 304 -1.36 16.91 25.04
N THR A 305 -0.24 16.48 24.48
CA THR A 305 0.65 17.26 23.61
C THR A 305 1.13 16.38 22.47
N ARG A 306 1.83 16.93 21.49
CA ARG A 306 2.51 16.15 20.44
C ARG A 306 4.02 16.19 20.62
N ALA A 307 4.67 15.05 20.39
CA ALA A 307 6.11 14.97 20.25
C ALA A 307 6.56 15.82 19.05
N LEU A 308 7.73 16.45 19.15
CA LEU A 308 8.25 17.33 18.10
C LEU A 308 8.99 16.51 17.02
N ASP A 309 8.39 15.40 16.58
CA ASP A 309 9.04 14.38 15.74
C ASP A 309 8.30 14.10 14.42
N GLY A 310 7.32 14.93 14.07
CA GLY A 310 6.60 14.91 12.80
C GLY A 310 7.39 15.51 11.63
N ALA A 311 6.82 15.43 10.43
CA ALA A 311 7.40 16.01 9.22
C ALA A 311 7.47 17.54 9.33
N TRP A 312 6.37 18.19 9.72
CA TRP A 312 6.27 19.65 9.77
C TRP A 312 6.83 20.29 11.03
N VAL A 313 7.22 19.50 12.04
CA VAL A 313 7.65 20.02 13.34
C VAL A 313 8.99 19.42 13.76
N SER A 314 9.77 20.18 14.51
CA SER A 314 10.99 19.73 15.18
C SER A 314 11.19 20.46 16.49
N PRO A 315 12.17 20.07 17.32
CA PRO A 315 12.57 20.85 18.49
C PRO A 315 13.01 22.29 18.16
N LYS A 316 13.37 22.57 16.89
CA LYS A 316 13.73 23.92 16.41
C LYS A 316 12.51 24.73 15.91
N GLY A 317 11.30 24.20 16.04
CA GLY A 317 10.06 24.77 15.51
C GLY A 317 9.61 24.16 14.18
N PRO A 318 8.68 24.83 13.48
CA PRO A 318 8.12 24.36 12.20
C PRO A 318 9.19 24.14 11.12
N ARG A 319 9.01 23.12 10.30
CA ARG A 319 9.89 22.72 9.19
C ARG A 319 9.11 22.52 7.90
N TYR A 320 9.85 22.57 6.79
CA TYR A 320 9.33 22.41 5.43
C TYR A 320 8.13 23.32 5.16
N THR A 321 8.20 24.56 5.67
CA THR A 321 7.18 25.61 5.48
C THR A 321 6.99 25.99 4.00
N ARG A 322 7.88 25.58 3.11
CA ARG A 322 7.66 25.66 1.66
C ARG A 322 6.57 24.72 1.14
N VAL A 323 6.31 23.61 1.84
CA VAL A 323 5.26 22.65 1.50
C VAL A 323 3.94 23.23 1.98
N SER A 324 3.03 23.48 1.05
CA SER A 324 1.73 24.09 1.29
C SER A 324 0.71 23.11 1.84
N ALA A 325 0.72 21.88 1.33
CA ALA A 325 -0.19 20.81 1.72
C ALA A 325 0.36 19.43 1.34
N ILE A 326 -0.19 18.38 1.95
CA ILE A 326 0.01 16.99 1.56
C ILE A 326 -1.30 16.41 1.05
N LEU A 327 -1.29 15.85 -0.17
CA LEU A 327 -2.41 15.07 -0.68
C LEU A 327 -2.15 13.59 -0.34
N MET A 328 -2.89 13.05 0.61
CA MET A 328 -2.79 11.64 0.99
C MET A 328 -3.75 10.80 0.16
N ALA A 329 -3.22 9.72 -0.44
CA ALA A 329 -3.99 8.58 -0.94
C ALA A 329 -3.68 7.36 -0.07
N THR A 330 -4.70 6.63 0.37
CA THR A 330 -4.51 5.40 1.17
C THR A 330 -4.88 4.15 0.38
N ARG A 331 -3.94 3.19 0.37
CA ARG A 331 -4.03 1.88 -0.29
C ARG A 331 -4.34 1.95 -1.78
N LEU A 332 -4.04 3.05 -2.47
CA LEU A 332 -4.37 3.20 -3.88
C LEU A 332 -3.53 2.23 -4.74
N ASN A 333 -4.21 1.41 -5.54
CA ASN A 333 -3.63 0.49 -6.53
C ASN A 333 -4.55 0.40 -7.77
N THR A 334 -4.13 -0.34 -8.79
CA THR A 334 -4.80 -0.39 -10.10
C THR A 334 -6.22 -0.97 -10.06
N TRP A 335 -6.60 -1.74 -9.03
CA TRP A 335 -7.91 -2.40 -8.95
C TRP A 335 -8.87 -1.78 -7.91
N ASN A 336 -8.43 -0.81 -7.10
CA ASN A 336 -9.27 -0.18 -6.08
C ASN A 336 -9.46 1.34 -6.23
N ILE A 337 -9.12 1.89 -7.39
CA ILE A 337 -9.25 3.31 -7.76
C ILE A 337 -10.48 4.01 -7.15
N PRO A 338 -11.75 3.56 -7.37
CA PRO A 338 -12.92 4.28 -6.84
C PRO A 338 -13.06 4.25 -5.32
N ARG A 339 -12.37 3.33 -4.65
CA ARG A 339 -12.39 3.13 -3.19
C ARG A 339 -11.19 3.79 -2.50
N ALA A 340 -10.26 4.37 -3.26
CA ALA A 340 -9.14 5.09 -2.68
C ALA A 340 -9.63 6.33 -1.93
N VAL A 341 -9.18 6.47 -0.68
CA VAL A 341 -9.47 7.66 0.12
C VAL A 341 -8.41 8.71 -0.21
N LEU A 342 -8.87 9.87 -0.66
CA LEU A 342 -8.04 11.05 -0.94
C LEU A 342 -8.36 12.14 0.08
N CYS A 343 -7.36 12.65 0.78
CA CYS A 343 -7.53 13.77 1.71
C CYS A 343 -6.36 14.75 1.64
N LEU A 344 -6.66 16.04 1.55
CA LEU A 344 -5.69 17.12 1.50
C LEU A 344 -5.46 17.69 2.90
N TYR A 345 -4.26 17.50 3.43
CA TYR A 345 -3.82 18.01 4.71
C TYR A 345 -3.10 19.34 4.52
N HIS A 346 -3.64 20.42 5.07
CA HIS A 346 -3.07 21.75 4.94
C HIS A 346 -1.94 21.97 5.96
N ASN A 347 -0.80 22.49 5.50
CA ASN A 347 0.29 22.85 6.40
C ASN A 347 -0.01 24.21 7.06
N PRO A 348 -0.21 24.29 8.39
CA PRO A 348 -0.53 25.56 9.05
C PRO A 348 0.63 26.57 9.01
N TRP A 349 1.85 26.10 8.76
CA TRP A 349 3.05 26.92 8.70
C TRP A 349 3.53 27.18 7.26
N ALA A 350 2.67 26.94 6.26
CA ALA A 350 3.01 27.17 4.87
C ALA A 350 3.36 28.65 4.59
N GLN A 351 4.51 28.89 3.95
CA GLN A 351 4.89 30.21 3.41
C GLN A 351 3.93 30.66 2.29
N LYS A 352 3.37 29.70 1.57
CA LYS A 352 2.35 29.90 0.52
C LYS A 352 1.20 28.93 0.78
N PRO A 353 0.19 29.30 1.56
CA PRO A 353 -0.95 28.43 1.85
C PRO A 353 -1.64 27.95 0.56
N TYR A 354 -2.12 26.71 0.57
CA TYR A 354 -2.78 26.12 -0.59
C TYR A 354 -4.26 26.55 -0.68
N GLN A 355 -4.70 27.04 -1.84
CA GLN A 355 -6.08 27.52 -2.06
C GLN A 355 -6.62 27.14 -3.45
N SER A 356 -6.14 26.03 -4.02
CA SER A 356 -6.42 25.65 -5.41
C SER A 356 -7.34 24.44 -5.53
N VAL A 357 -7.45 23.88 -6.74
CA VAL A 357 -8.45 22.92 -7.21
C VAL A 357 -8.61 21.67 -6.35
N LEU A 358 -7.53 21.16 -5.73
CA LEU A 358 -7.57 20.02 -4.81
C LEU A 358 -8.44 20.24 -3.56
N ASN A 359 -8.88 21.46 -3.26
CA ASN A 359 -9.88 21.73 -2.22
C ASN A 359 -11.27 21.13 -2.55
N GLN A 360 -11.46 20.61 -3.76
CA GLN A 360 -12.63 19.80 -4.11
C GLN A 360 -12.61 18.40 -3.49
N LEU A 361 -11.45 17.93 -3.01
CA LEU A 361 -11.29 16.67 -2.29
C LEU A 361 -11.62 16.88 -0.81
N SER A 362 -11.69 15.79 -0.03
CA SER A 362 -11.77 15.92 1.43
C SER A 362 -10.53 16.63 1.97
N GLN A 363 -10.68 17.38 3.06
CA GLN A 363 -9.62 18.24 3.60
C GLN A 363 -9.50 18.11 5.11
N ALA A 364 -8.26 18.20 5.59
CA ALA A 364 -7.90 18.40 6.98
C ALA A 364 -7.29 19.79 7.14
N ILE A 365 -8.04 20.72 7.75
CA ILE A 365 -7.65 22.12 7.89
C ILE A 365 -7.32 22.42 9.36
N PRO A 366 -6.07 22.81 9.69
CA PRO A 366 -5.72 23.19 11.05
C PRO A 366 -6.33 24.55 11.42
N GLU A 367 -7.17 24.58 12.46
CA GLU A 367 -7.83 25.77 12.99
C GLU A 367 -7.77 25.77 14.52
N ASN A 368 -7.23 26.84 15.13
CA ASN A 368 -7.20 27.02 16.59
C ASN A 368 -6.58 25.86 17.41
N GLY A 369 -5.65 25.11 16.82
CA GLY A 369 -5.00 23.96 17.47
C GLY A 369 -5.74 22.64 17.28
N GLU A 370 -6.85 22.63 16.54
CA GLU A 370 -7.62 21.45 16.16
C GLU A 370 -7.62 21.27 14.64
N ILE A 371 -8.09 20.11 14.17
CA ILE A 371 -8.31 19.85 12.74
C ILE A 371 -9.80 19.95 12.44
N ARG A 372 -10.15 20.85 11.54
CA ARG A 372 -11.47 20.89 10.90
C ARG A 372 -11.46 19.99 9.67
N TRP A 373 -12.31 18.97 9.70
CA TRP A 373 -12.52 18.06 8.57
C TRP A 373 -13.62 18.58 7.65
N LEU A 374 -13.34 18.63 6.36
CA LEU A 374 -14.32 18.95 5.33
C LEU A 374 -14.43 17.77 4.36
N ASP A 375 -15.65 17.30 4.13
CA ASP A 375 -15.92 16.30 3.10
C ASP A 375 -15.82 16.91 1.71
N GLY A 376 -15.29 16.14 0.76
CA GLY A 376 -15.22 16.53 -0.64
C GLY A 376 -15.59 15.40 -1.58
N LYS A 377 -15.32 15.60 -2.87
CA LYS A 377 -15.52 14.60 -3.91
C LYS A 377 -14.58 13.41 -3.66
N ASN A 378 -15.14 12.21 -3.71
CA ASN A 378 -14.37 10.98 -3.63
C ASN A 378 -13.86 10.54 -5.01
N ALA A 379 -12.93 9.58 -5.05
CA ALA A 379 -12.36 9.07 -6.29
C ALA A 379 -13.43 8.48 -7.23
N SER A 380 -14.42 7.73 -6.72
CA SER A 380 -15.48 7.17 -7.55
C SER A 380 -16.26 8.22 -8.34
N THR A 381 -16.54 9.38 -7.72
CA THR A 381 -17.24 10.50 -8.36
C THR A 381 -16.37 11.20 -9.40
N ILE A 382 -15.07 11.40 -9.12
CA ILE A 382 -14.18 12.13 -10.02
C ILE A 382 -13.82 11.30 -11.25
N PHE A 383 -13.57 10.00 -11.07
CA PHE A 383 -13.21 9.08 -12.16
C PHE A 383 -14.43 8.44 -12.82
N GLU A 384 -15.65 8.73 -12.34
CA GLU A 384 -16.92 8.18 -12.84
C GLU A 384 -16.95 6.64 -12.84
N LEU A 385 -16.27 6.03 -11.86
CA LEU A 385 -16.16 4.58 -11.74
C LEU A 385 -17.21 4.04 -10.74
N PRO A 386 -17.88 2.91 -11.06
CA PRO A 386 -18.90 2.34 -10.18
C PRO A 386 -18.28 1.73 -8.91
N GLN A 387 -19.06 1.68 -7.83
CA GLN A 387 -18.65 1.02 -6.59
C GLN A 387 -18.36 -0.49 -6.76
N SER A 388 -18.91 -1.11 -7.79
CA SER A 388 -18.65 -2.50 -8.16
C SER A 388 -17.37 -2.71 -8.96
N TRP A 389 -16.59 -1.67 -9.23
CA TRP A 389 -15.36 -1.75 -10.00
C TRP A 389 -14.32 -2.70 -9.36
N PRO A 390 -13.55 -3.45 -10.16
CA PRO A 390 -13.66 -3.59 -11.62
C PRO A 390 -14.89 -4.39 -12.07
N GLU A 391 -15.28 -5.45 -11.35
CA GLU A 391 -16.53 -6.17 -11.60
C GLU A 391 -17.08 -6.79 -10.29
N LYS A 392 -18.40 -7.01 -10.22
CA LYS A 392 -19.10 -7.67 -9.09
C LYS A 392 -18.79 -9.18 -9.07
N ALA A 393 -17.61 -9.56 -8.60
CA ALA A 393 -17.37 -10.93 -8.15
C ALA A 393 -17.51 -10.97 -6.63
N ALA A 394 -18.40 -11.82 -6.12
CA ALA A 394 -18.47 -12.16 -4.71
C ALA A 394 -17.16 -12.83 -4.27
N TYR A 395 -16.14 -12.04 -3.97
CA TYR A 395 -14.95 -12.51 -3.28
C TYR A 395 -14.73 -11.59 -2.09
N ARG A 396 -15.13 -12.13 -0.93
CA ARG A 396 -14.52 -11.75 0.33
C ARG A 396 -13.02 -11.98 0.13
N LEU A 397 -12.23 -10.91 0.03
CA LEU A 397 -10.95 -10.95 0.72
C LEU A 397 -11.30 -11.41 2.13
N THR A 398 -10.75 -12.53 2.58
CA THR A 398 -10.91 -13.01 3.94
C THR A 398 -10.39 -11.92 4.85
N SER A 399 -11.30 -11.03 5.22
CA SER A 399 -11.17 -10.10 6.31
C SER A 399 -10.81 -10.94 7.52
N VAL A 400 -9.72 -10.55 8.16
CA VAL A 400 -9.38 -10.91 9.53
C VAL A 400 -10.68 -10.94 10.33
N SER A 401 -11.15 -12.15 10.66
CA SER A 401 -12.22 -12.31 11.62
C SER A 401 -11.67 -11.75 12.93
N ARG A 402 -12.12 -10.56 13.33
CA ARG A 402 -12.06 -10.15 14.73
C ARG A 402 -12.68 -11.29 15.52
N VAL A 403 -11.88 -11.98 16.32
CA VAL A 403 -12.40 -12.70 17.46
C VAL A 403 -12.96 -11.62 18.38
N GLU A 404 -14.26 -11.39 18.30
CA GLU A 404 -14.98 -10.69 19.35
C GLU A 404 -14.77 -11.51 20.63
N LYS A 405 -13.85 -11.05 21.48
CA LYS A 405 -13.88 -11.40 22.89
C LYS A 405 -15.22 -10.89 23.41
N LYS A 406 -16.15 -11.81 23.64
CA LYS A 406 -17.22 -11.58 24.60
C LYS A 406 -16.55 -11.33 25.95
N THR A 407 -16.51 -10.08 26.37
CA THR A 407 -16.36 -9.72 27.77
C THR A 407 -17.67 -10.08 28.47
N GLU A 408 -17.52 -10.99 29.43
CA GLU A 408 -18.38 -11.36 30.58
C GLU A 408 -19.91 -11.45 30.38
#